data_AF-A0A7J5ZM98-F1
#
_entry.id   AF-A0A7J5ZM98-F1
#
_cell.length_a   1.000
_cell.length_b   1.000
_cell.length_c   1.000
_cell.angle_alpha   90.00
_cell.angle_beta   90.00
_cell.angle_gamma   90.00
#
_symmetry.space_group_name_H-M   'P 1'
#
loop_
_entity.id
_entity.type
_entity.pdbx_description
1 polymer ?
#
loop_
_entity_poly.entity_id
_entity_poly.type
_entity_poly.pdbx_seq_one_letter_code
_entity_poly.pdbx_strand_id
1 'polypeptide(L)'
;MFHCTSNRGDEEDMTVVIYKIADDFRGYNTKLEKADTKSNLQTQHTGLNTVWSRCCTLTAVCVLLLCVLLLSAVTVLWIKFTILNTENNQLQTSYNNLTIERDQLLQERVELHSALFKLGWRFFKPSVYSISTEKKSWNESRNYCIERGADLVIISSTEEQEIISKHFGGTEAWIGLTDGDTEGEFKWVDGAPLTTAFWWGRQPNDLGGSEDCAITGFRFADSNMLTWADVPCDRRVVEICELKIFN
;
A
#
# COMPACT_ATOMS: atom_id res chain seq x y z
N MET A 1 -5.65 -57.96 -17.99
CA MET A 1 -7.10 -57.92 -18.26
C MET A 1 -7.43 -56.50 -18.69
N PHE A 2 -7.61 -56.31 -20.00
CA PHE A 2 -8.26 -55.17 -20.72
C PHE A 2 -7.78 -53.72 -20.43
N HIS A 3 -7.61 -52.80 -21.38
CA HIS A 3 -7.77 -52.77 -22.84
C HIS A 3 -6.99 -51.52 -23.34
N CYS A 4 -6.31 -51.62 -24.47
CA CYS A 4 -5.91 -50.45 -25.26
C CYS A 4 -7.14 -49.84 -25.94
N THR A 5 -7.23 -48.51 -26.01
CA THR A 5 -7.60 -47.77 -27.25
C THR A 5 -7.25 -46.28 -27.14
N SER A 6 -6.67 -45.81 -28.25
CA SER A 6 -6.52 -44.43 -28.72
C SER A 6 -7.86 -43.66 -28.77
N ASN A 7 -7.82 -42.34 -28.56
CA ASN A 7 -8.66 -41.44 -29.38
C ASN A 7 -7.98 -40.08 -29.57
N ARG A 8 -7.53 -39.89 -30.81
CA ARG A 8 -7.17 -38.64 -31.47
C ARG A 8 -8.40 -38.22 -32.27
N GLY A 9 -8.83 -36.97 -32.13
CA GLY A 9 -9.82 -36.34 -33.00
C GLY A 9 -10.54 -35.21 -32.26
N ASP A 10 -10.87 -34.08 -32.85
CA ASP A 10 -10.51 -33.48 -34.14
C ASP A 10 -10.62 -31.97 -33.88
N GLU A 11 -9.51 -31.26 -34.05
CA GLU A 11 -9.48 -29.81 -34.03
C GLU A 11 -9.85 -29.37 -35.45
N GLU A 12 -11.12 -29.01 -35.67
CA GLU A 12 -11.59 -28.60 -36.99
C GLU A 12 -10.89 -27.31 -37.43
N ASP A 13 -10.14 -27.43 -38.52
CA ASP A 13 -9.32 -26.40 -39.15
C ASP A 13 -10.19 -25.22 -39.63
N MET A 14 -9.98 -24.06 -38.99
CA MET A 14 -10.61 -22.77 -39.30
C MET A 14 -10.43 -22.34 -40.78
N THR A 15 -9.45 -22.93 -41.47
CA THR A 15 -9.22 -22.74 -42.91
C THR A 15 -10.35 -23.34 -43.77
N VAL A 16 -10.96 -24.45 -43.35
CA VAL A 16 -12.05 -25.13 -44.09
C VAL A 16 -13.34 -24.31 -44.08
N VAL A 17 -13.60 -23.56 -43.01
CA VAL A 17 -14.78 -22.68 -42.89
C VAL A 17 -14.68 -21.49 -43.85
N ILE A 18 -13.48 -20.94 -44.04
CA ILE A 18 -13.24 -19.80 -44.94
C ILE A 18 -13.43 -20.23 -46.41
N TYR A 19 -12.92 -21.40 -46.80
CA TYR A 19 -13.10 -21.90 -48.17
C TYR A 19 -14.58 -22.20 -48.50
N LYS A 20 -15.35 -22.68 -47.53
CA LYS A 20 -16.78 -22.99 -47.72
C LYS A 20 -17.63 -21.72 -47.93
N ILE A 21 -17.29 -20.63 -47.25
CA ILE A 21 -17.94 -19.32 -47.43
C ILE A 21 -17.57 -18.68 -48.78
N ALA A 22 -16.33 -18.88 -49.24
CA ALA A 22 -15.87 -18.37 -50.54
C ALA A 22 -16.54 -19.06 -51.75
N ASP A 23 -16.83 -20.36 -51.64
CA ASP A 23 -17.53 -21.12 -52.69
C ASP A 23 -19.03 -20.77 -52.78
N ASP A 24 -19.70 -20.50 -51.65
CA ASP A 24 -21.09 -20.03 -51.64
C ASP A 24 -21.24 -18.64 -52.29
N PHE A 25 -20.27 -17.74 -52.07
CA PHE A 25 -20.25 -16.42 -52.72
C PHE A 25 -20.00 -16.51 -54.24
N ARG A 26 -19.21 -17.50 -54.68
CA ARG A 26 -18.92 -17.75 -56.11
C ARG A 26 -20.12 -18.37 -56.84
N GLY A 27 -20.92 -19.19 -56.15
CA GLY A 27 -22.18 -19.75 -56.65
C GLY A 27 -23.31 -18.72 -56.79
N TYR A 28 -23.29 -17.65 -55.99
CA TYR A 28 -24.28 -16.57 -56.07
C TYR A 28 -24.02 -15.62 -57.25
N ASN A 29 -22.75 -15.28 -57.51
CA ASN A 29 -22.36 -14.41 -58.64
C ASN A 29 -22.61 -15.05 -60.01
N THR A 30 -22.47 -16.38 -60.15
CA THR A 30 -22.71 -17.09 -61.41
C THR A 30 -24.20 -17.23 -61.78
N LYS A 31 -25.13 -17.01 -60.84
CA LYS A 31 -26.58 -16.98 -61.11
C LYS A 31 -27.10 -15.61 -61.57
N LEU A 32 -26.36 -14.52 -61.31
CA LEU A 32 -26.75 -13.16 -61.70
C LEU A 32 -26.37 -12.81 -63.16
N GLU A 33 -25.51 -13.59 -63.81
CA GLU A 33 -25.03 -13.33 -65.18
C GLU A 33 -25.85 -14.03 -66.29
N LYS A 34 -26.99 -14.66 -65.96
CA LYS A 34 -27.83 -15.42 -66.92
C LYS A 34 -29.26 -14.91 -67.10
N ALA A 35 -29.52 -13.62 -66.86
CA ALA A 35 -30.80 -13.00 -67.19
C ALA A 35 -30.61 -11.65 -67.87
N ASP A 36 -30.18 -11.65 -69.13
CA ASP A 36 -30.76 -10.75 -70.13
C ASP A 36 -30.40 -11.20 -71.56
N THR A 37 -31.41 -11.53 -72.37
CA THR A 37 -31.26 -11.80 -73.80
C THR A 37 -32.17 -10.85 -74.57
N LYS A 38 -31.52 -9.89 -75.26
CA LYS A 38 -31.92 -9.17 -76.48
C LYS A 38 -33.41 -8.83 -76.70
N SER A 39 -33.70 -7.53 -76.73
CA SER A 39 -34.34 -6.93 -77.91
C SER A 39 -33.77 -5.54 -78.19
N ASN A 40 -33.63 -5.21 -79.46
CA ASN A 40 -33.00 -4.02 -80.03
C ASN A 40 -34.13 -3.22 -80.70
N LEU A 41 -34.32 -1.91 -80.41
CA LEU A 41 -34.49 -0.83 -81.41
C LEU A 41 -34.88 0.53 -80.78
N GLN A 42 -34.09 1.55 -81.14
CA GLN A 42 -34.38 3.00 -81.32
C GLN A 42 -34.99 3.88 -80.22
N THR A 43 -34.09 4.74 -79.72
CA THR A 43 -34.18 6.17 -79.37
C THR A 43 -35.48 6.92 -79.65
N GLN A 44 -36.07 7.52 -78.62
CA GLN A 44 -36.26 8.97 -78.41
C GLN A 44 -37.33 9.19 -77.33
N HIS A 45 -37.02 9.96 -76.29
CA HIS A 45 -37.82 11.10 -75.84
C HIS A 45 -37.18 11.72 -74.60
N THR A 46 -36.52 12.84 -74.85
CA THR A 46 -36.33 13.99 -73.96
C THR A 46 -37.47 14.13 -72.95
N GLY A 47 -37.19 13.92 -71.65
CA GLY A 47 -38.20 14.13 -70.60
C GLY A 47 -37.98 13.47 -69.25
N LEU A 48 -36.94 12.63 -69.06
CA LEU A 48 -36.69 11.91 -67.80
C LEU A 48 -35.29 12.14 -67.21
N ASN A 49 -34.51 13.10 -67.75
CA ASN A 49 -33.12 13.31 -67.34
C ASN A 49 -32.94 14.28 -66.17
N THR A 50 -33.99 14.99 -65.75
CA THR A 50 -33.91 15.97 -64.66
C THR A 50 -34.38 15.43 -63.31
N VAL A 51 -35.08 14.29 -63.24
CA VAL A 51 -35.55 13.72 -61.98
C VAL A 51 -34.65 12.56 -61.50
N TRP A 52 -34.20 11.70 -62.42
CA TRP A 52 -33.33 10.55 -62.07
C TRP A 52 -31.88 10.99 -61.75
N SER A 53 -31.35 11.96 -62.47
CA SER A 53 -30.04 12.58 -62.20
C SER A 53 -30.02 13.34 -60.86
N ARG A 54 -31.10 14.07 -60.53
CA ARG A 54 -31.22 14.81 -59.25
C ARG A 54 -31.41 13.89 -58.04
N CYS A 55 -32.08 12.75 -58.22
CA CYS A 55 -32.26 11.73 -57.18
C CYS A 55 -30.95 10.97 -56.89
N CYS A 56 -30.18 10.61 -57.92
CA CYS A 56 -28.86 9.99 -57.77
C CYS A 56 -27.79 10.93 -57.20
N THR A 57 -27.87 12.24 -57.46
CA THR A 57 -26.95 13.22 -56.85
C THR A 57 -27.24 13.47 -55.37
N LEU A 58 -28.51 13.47 -54.93
CA LEU A 58 -28.87 13.69 -53.53
C LEU A 58 -28.43 12.50 -52.65
N THR A 59 -28.64 11.28 -53.14
CA THR A 59 -28.17 10.08 -52.44
C THR A 59 -26.64 10.01 -52.38
N ALA A 60 -25.94 10.39 -53.45
CA ALA A 60 -24.48 10.49 -53.44
C ALA A 60 -23.97 11.55 -52.43
N VAL A 61 -24.60 12.72 -52.35
CA VAL A 61 -24.27 13.75 -51.36
C VAL A 61 -24.53 13.27 -49.93
N CYS A 62 -25.66 12.58 -49.68
CA CYS A 62 -25.95 12.00 -48.37
C CYS A 62 -24.95 10.92 -47.97
N VAL A 63 -24.55 10.04 -48.89
CA VAL A 63 -23.53 9.01 -48.63
C VAL A 63 -22.17 9.65 -48.34
N LEU A 64 -21.76 10.66 -49.11
CA LEU A 64 -20.52 11.40 -48.87
C LEU A 64 -20.53 12.09 -47.50
N LEU A 65 -21.63 12.75 -47.13
CA LEU A 65 -21.79 13.36 -45.82
C LEU A 65 -21.72 12.33 -44.69
N LEU A 66 -22.38 11.18 -44.84
CA LEU A 66 -22.29 10.08 -43.89
C LEU A 66 -20.86 9.53 -43.79
N CYS A 67 -20.16 9.36 -44.91
CA CYS A 67 -18.76 8.95 -44.91
C CYS A 67 -17.87 9.96 -44.17
N VAL A 68 -18.06 11.26 -44.41
CA VAL A 68 -17.30 12.31 -43.71
C VAL A 68 -17.59 12.27 -42.21
N LEU A 69 -18.86 12.12 -41.81
CA LEU A 69 -19.24 12.00 -40.39
C LEU A 69 -18.63 10.75 -39.75
N LEU A 70 -18.68 9.60 -40.43
CA LEU A 70 -18.07 8.36 -39.94
C LEU A 70 -16.55 8.48 -39.82
N LEU A 71 -15.87 9.06 -40.80
CA LEU A 71 -14.43 9.32 -40.74
C LEU A 71 -14.07 10.27 -39.59
N SER A 72 -14.88 11.31 -39.37
CA SER A 72 -14.68 12.22 -38.24
C SER A 72 -14.84 11.52 -36.88
N ALA A 73 -15.84 10.63 -36.75
CA ALA A 73 -16.06 9.87 -35.53
C ALA A 73 -14.91 8.87 -35.27
N VAL A 74 -14.45 8.17 -36.31
CA VAL A 74 -13.32 7.23 -36.24
C VAL A 74 -12.03 7.94 -35.87
N THR A 75 -11.74 9.11 -36.47
CA THR A 75 -10.53 9.88 -36.14
C THR A 75 -10.56 10.41 -34.70
N VAL A 76 -11.71 10.90 -34.22
CA VAL A 76 -11.87 11.32 -32.81
C VAL A 76 -11.69 10.14 -31.85
N LEU A 77 -12.28 8.98 -32.15
CA LEU A 77 -12.11 7.77 -31.32
C LEU A 77 -10.66 7.30 -31.29
N TRP A 78 -9.96 7.33 -32.42
CA TRP A 78 -8.56 6.98 -32.49
C TRP A 78 -7.70 7.91 -31.65
N ILE A 79 -7.93 9.23 -31.71
CA ILE A 79 -7.24 10.21 -30.85
C ILE A 79 -7.52 9.94 -29.36
N LYS A 80 -8.77 9.67 -28.98
CA LYS A 80 -9.09 9.31 -27.59
C LYS A 80 -8.38 8.03 -27.15
N PHE A 81 -8.35 7.02 -28.01
CA PHE A 81 -7.66 5.76 -27.75
C PHE A 81 -6.15 5.97 -27.59
N THR A 82 -5.51 6.79 -28.43
CA THR A 82 -4.06 7.06 -28.31
C THR A 82 -3.74 7.82 -27.03
N ILE A 83 -4.53 8.85 -26.68
CA ILE A 83 -4.36 9.59 -25.42
C ILE A 83 -4.50 8.65 -24.22
N LEU A 84 -5.59 7.87 -24.17
CA LEU A 84 -5.83 6.91 -23.08
C LEU A 84 -4.71 5.86 -22.98
N ASN A 85 -4.22 5.37 -24.11
CA ASN A 85 -3.11 4.41 -24.13
C ASN A 85 -1.81 5.04 -23.60
N THR A 86 -1.54 6.30 -23.94
CA THR A 86 -0.39 7.04 -23.39
C THR A 86 -0.50 7.24 -21.89
N GLU A 87 -1.66 7.66 -21.39
CA GLU A 87 -1.91 7.83 -19.94
C GLU A 87 -1.76 6.50 -19.20
N ASN A 88 -2.32 5.41 -19.72
CA ASN A 88 -2.15 4.08 -19.13
C ASN A 88 -0.69 3.64 -19.11
N ASN A 89 0.07 3.89 -20.18
CA ASN A 89 1.50 3.57 -20.21
C ASN A 89 2.27 4.39 -19.17
N GLN A 90 1.97 5.69 -19.04
CA GLN A 90 2.58 6.55 -18.03
C GLN A 90 2.25 6.08 -16.61
N LEU A 91 0.99 5.75 -16.35
CA LEU A 91 0.55 5.20 -15.06
C LEU A 91 1.24 3.87 -14.75
N GLN A 92 1.39 2.99 -15.74
CA GLN A 92 2.09 1.72 -15.57
C GLN A 92 3.56 1.95 -15.20
N THR A 93 4.23 2.90 -15.87
CA THR A 93 5.60 3.29 -15.52
C THR A 93 5.66 3.84 -14.09
N SER A 94 4.75 4.74 -13.73
CA SER A 94 4.68 5.31 -12.38
C SER A 94 4.47 4.22 -11.32
N TYR A 95 3.55 3.29 -11.54
CA TYR A 95 3.27 2.20 -10.62
C TYR A 95 4.48 1.28 -10.43
N ASN A 96 5.17 0.93 -11.52
CA ASN A 96 6.37 0.11 -11.46
C ASN A 96 7.50 0.83 -10.69
N ASN A 97 7.70 2.13 -10.93
CA ASN A 97 8.70 2.92 -10.22
C ASN A 97 8.40 2.99 -8.72
N LEU A 98 7.14 3.27 -8.34
CA LEU A 98 6.72 3.26 -6.92
C LEU A 98 6.89 1.87 -6.28
N THR A 99 6.65 0.80 -7.04
CA THR A 99 6.85 -0.57 -6.55
C THR A 99 8.33 -0.81 -6.24
N ILE A 100 9.23 -0.35 -7.11
CA ILE A 100 10.68 -0.44 -6.91
C ILE A 100 11.10 0.38 -5.68
N GLU A 101 10.65 1.63 -5.56
CA GLU A 101 10.96 2.48 -4.40
C GLU A 101 10.47 1.85 -3.10
N ARG A 102 9.24 1.34 -3.08
CA ARG A 102 8.69 0.59 -1.95
C ARG A 102 9.59 -0.59 -1.58
N ASP A 103 10.00 -1.39 -2.57
CA ASP A 103 10.80 -2.58 -2.32
C ASP A 103 12.20 -2.25 -1.81
N GLN A 104 12.80 -1.16 -2.30
CA GLN A 104 14.06 -0.63 -1.78
C GLN A 104 13.92 -0.19 -0.32
N LEU A 105 12.89 0.59 0.01
CA LEU A 105 12.63 1.03 1.38
C LEU A 105 12.32 -0.13 2.34
N LEU A 106 11.61 -1.16 1.85
CA LEU A 106 11.34 -2.37 2.62
C LEU A 106 12.63 -3.15 2.89
N GLN A 107 13.54 -3.22 1.91
CA GLN A 107 14.84 -3.86 2.09
C GLN A 107 15.70 -3.11 3.12
N GLU A 108 15.82 -1.79 3.01
CA GLU A 108 16.55 -0.95 3.97
C GLU A 108 15.98 -1.10 5.39
N ARG A 109 14.65 -1.11 5.52
CA ARG A 109 13.96 -1.36 6.80
C ARG A 109 14.36 -2.70 7.41
N VAL A 110 14.40 -3.77 6.61
CA VAL A 110 14.76 -5.12 7.10
C VAL A 110 16.22 -5.15 7.57
N GLU A 111 17.13 -4.52 6.83
CA GLU A 111 18.54 -4.43 7.20
C GLU A 111 18.74 -3.63 8.50
N LEU A 112 18.07 -2.49 8.62
CA LEU A 112 18.08 -1.67 9.83
C LEU A 112 17.54 -2.45 11.04
N HIS A 113 16.40 -3.13 10.91
CA HIS A 113 15.86 -3.97 11.98
C HIS A 113 16.84 -5.08 12.40
N SER A 114 17.51 -5.71 11.44
CA SER A 114 18.51 -6.74 11.71
C SER A 114 19.73 -6.18 12.44
N ALA A 115 20.21 -5.01 12.04
CA ALA A 115 21.32 -4.32 12.70
C ALA A 115 20.96 -3.93 14.14
N LEU A 116 19.80 -3.30 14.34
CA LEU A 116 19.28 -2.94 15.66
C LEU A 116 19.14 -4.16 16.58
N PHE A 117 18.57 -5.25 16.06
CA PHE A 117 18.41 -6.49 16.83
C PHE A 117 19.73 -7.04 17.36
N LYS A 118 20.78 -7.04 16.52
CA LYS A 118 22.14 -7.47 16.90
C LYS A 118 22.75 -6.60 17.99
N LEU A 119 22.38 -5.32 18.03
CA LEU A 119 22.81 -4.36 19.05
C LEU A 119 21.97 -4.40 20.34
N GLY A 120 21.03 -5.36 20.44
CA GLY A 120 20.16 -5.51 21.61
C GLY A 120 18.90 -4.64 21.58
N TRP A 121 18.65 -3.94 20.48
CA TRP A 121 17.45 -3.11 20.31
C TRP A 121 16.26 -3.95 19.79
N ARG A 122 15.05 -3.50 20.05
CA ARG A 122 13.78 -4.14 19.65
C ARG A 122 12.86 -3.09 19.07
N PHE A 123 12.43 -3.30 17.82
CA PHE A 123 11.48 -2.42 17.17
C PHE A 123 10.05 -2.84 17.52
N PHE A 124 9.31 -1.95 18.18
CA PHE A 124 7.87 -2.08 18.40
C PHE A 124 7.24 -0.74 18.08
N LYS A 125 6.36 -0.69 17.07
CA LYS A 125 5.76 0.59 16.65
C LYS A 125 5.15 1.32 17.87
N PRO A 126 5.43 2.62 18.05
CA PRO A 126 6.12 3.54 17.12
C PRO A 126 7.65 3.67 17.27
N SER A 127 8.30 3.00 18.22
CA SER A 127 9.68 3.29 18.62
C SER A 127 10.62 2.07 18.63
N VAL A 128 11.90 2.30 18.95
CA VAL A 128 12.87 1.23 19.23
C VAL A 128 13.28 1.28 20.69
N TYR A 129 13.33 0.11 21.32
CA TYR A 129 13.63 0.00 22.74
C TYR A 129 14.86 -0.87 22.97
N SER A 130 15.64 -0.58 24.01
CA SER A 130 16.66 -1.50 24.50
C SER A 130 16.68 -1.48 26.02
N ILE A 131 16.96 -2.62 26.63
CA ILE A 131 17.15 -2.73 28.08
C ILE A 131 18.63 -2.97 28.38
N SER A 132 19.14 -2.31 29.42
CA SER A 132 20.51 -2.52 29.86
C SER A 132 20.68 -3.82 30.66
N THR A 133 21.91 -4.29 30.76
CA THR A 133 22.28 -5.46 31.59
C THR A 133 22.88 -5.06 32.94
N GLU A 134 23.37 -3.84 33.04
CA GLU A 134 24.03 -3.31 34.23
C GLU A 134 23.10 -2.38 34.99
N LYS A 135 23.14 -2.45 36.32
CA LYS A 135 22.32 -1.62 37.17
C LYS A 135 22.98 -0.26 37.45
N LYS A 136 22.23 0.81 37.29
CA LYS A 136 22.68 2.21 37.39
C LYS A 136 21.66 3.04 38.18
N SER A 137 22.08 4.21 38.68
CA SER A 137 21.16 5.23 39.18
C SER A 137 20.37 5.86 38.03
N TRP A 138 19.26 6.55 38.31
CA TRP A 138 18.42 7.14 37.27
C TRP A 138 19.19 8.08 36.35
N ASN A 139 20.04 8.94 36.92
CA ASN A 139 20.84 9.89 36.15
C ASN A 139 21.94 9.20 35.31
N GLU A 140 22.61 8.18 35.86
CA GLU A 140 23.57 7.36 35.11
C GLU A 140 22.88 6.62 33.94
N SER A 141 21.69 6.09 34.17
CA SER A 141 20.87 5.41 33.17
C SER A 141 20.39 6.36 32.06
N ARG A 142 19.99 7.59 32.42
CA ARG A 142 19.63 8.61 31.44
C ARG A 142 20.81 8.96 30.53
N ASN A 143 21.97 9.22 31.12
CA ASN A 143 23.20 9.50 30.37
C ASN A 143 23.56 8.32 29.45
N TYR A 144 23.43 7.08 29.93
CA TYR A 144 23.64 5.88 29.12
C TYR A 144 22.75 5.86 27.87
N CYS A 145 21.46 6.18 27.99
CA CYS A 145 20.56 6.25 26.85
C CYS A 145 20.93 7.38 25.88
N ILE A 146 21.25 8.58 26.40
CA ILE A 146 21.65 9.75 25.61
C ILE A 146 22.92 9.49 24.80
N GLU A 147 23.94 8.86 25.39
CA GLU A 147 25.18 8.49 24.70
C GLU A 147 24.94 7.54 23.50
N ARG A 148 23.79 6.86 23.48
CA ARG A 148 23.36 5.94 22.42
C ARG A 148 22.37 6.59 21.44
N GLY A 149 22.16 7.90 21.54
CA GLY A 149 21.22 8.67 20.71
C GLY A 149 19.75 8.48 21.06
N ALA A 150 19.45 7.97 22.25
CA ALA A 150 18.10 7.73 22.78
C ALA A 150 17.87 8.55 24.07
N ASP A 151 16.75 8.34 24.76
CA ASP A 151 16.58 8.79 26.15
C ASP A 151 15.92 7.64 26.94
N LEU A 152 15.71 7.80 28.25
CA LEU A 152 14.89 6.87 29.03
C LEU A 152 13.47 6.81 28.43
N VAL A 153 12.88 5.62 28.43
CA VAL A 153 11.57 5.39 27.81
C VAL A 153 10.49 6.28 28.39
N ILE A 154 9.69 6.88 27.50
CA ILE A 154 8.47 7.59 27.84
C ILE A 154 7.33 6.61 27.62
N ILE A 155 6.45 6.44 28.60
CA ILE A 155 5.30 5.54 28.47
C ILE A 155 4.03 6.38 28.56
N SER A 156 3.56 6.80 27.40
CA SER A 156 2.49 7.78 27.25
C SER A 156 1.12 7.17 26.89
N SER A 157 1.09 5.87 26.58
CA SER A 157 -0.11 5.14 26.12
C SER A 157 -0.22 3.75 26.75
N THR A 158 -1.44 3.21 26.73
CA THR A 158 -1.74 1.84 27.16
C THR A 158 -0.98 0.83 26.32
N GLU A 159 -0.95 1.04 25.01
CA GLU A 159 -0.28 0.16 24.04
C GLU A 159 1.23 0.09 24.31
N GLU A 160 1.85 1.22 24.65
CA GLU A 160 3.27 1.30 25.01
C GLU A 160 3.55 0.59 26.34
N GLN A 161 2.72 0.79 27.36
CA GLN A 161 2.84 0.08 28.63
C GLN A 161 2.73 -1.45 28.43
N GLU A 162 1.81 -1.92 27.58
CA GLU A 162 1.69 -3.34 27.25
C GLU A 162 2.95 -3.89 26.57
N ILE A 163 3.52 -3.15 25.61
CA ILE A 163 4.79 -3.52 24.95
C ILE A 163 5.91 -3.64 26.00
N ILE A 164 6.04 -2.64 26.87
CA ILE A 164 7.09 -2.61 27.88
C ILE A 164 6.95 -3.77 28.87
N SER A 165 5.77 -3.98 29.43
CA SER A 165 5.54 -5.08 30.38
C SER A 165 5.74 -6.45 29.74
N LYS A 166 5.26 -6.65 28.50
CA LYS A 166 5.40 -7.93 27.80
C LYS A 166 6.85 -8.30 27.50
N HIS A 167 7.68 -7.31 27.15
CA HIS A 167 9.05 -7.56 26.66
C HIS A 167 10.13 -7.29 27.70
N PHE A 168 9.85 -6.46 28.71
CA PHE A 168 10.82 -6.00 29.70
C PHE A 168 10.33 -6.11 31.16
N GLY A 169 9.06 -6.45 31.41
CA GLY A 169 8.45 -6.47 32.74
C GLY A 169 8.96 -7.56 33.71
N GLY A 170 9.91 -8.40 33.29
CA GLY A 170 10.52 -9.42 34.16
C GLY A 170 11.53 -8.86 35.17
N THR A 171 11.82 -7.57 35.14
CA THR A 171 12.76 -6.91 36.06
C THR A 171 12.37 -5.46 36.30
N GLU A 172 12.74 -4.93 37.46
CA GLU A 172 12.57 -3.51 37.76
C GLU A 172 13.51 -2.70 36.86
N ALA A 173 12.98 -1.71 36.16
CA ALA A 173 13.76 -0.88 35.25
C ALA A 173 13.37 0.60 35.34
N TRP A 174 14.36 1.48 35.20
CA TRP A 174 14.14 2.92 35.10
C TRP A 174 13.34 3.27 33.85
N ILE A 175 12.39 4.20 34.03
CA ILE A 175 11.68 4.89 32.97
C ILE A 175 11.97 6.39 33.06
N GLY A 176 11.66 7.14 32.01
CA GLY A 176 12.01 8.55 31.89
C GLY A 176 11.12 9.48 32.71
N LEU A 177 10.60 9.06 33.86
CA LEU A 177 9.66 9.83 34.67
C LEU A 177 10.27 10.19 36.02
N THR A 178 10.15 11.46 36.41
CA THR A 178 10.68 12.02 37.67
C THR A 178 9.87 13.24 38.09
N ASP A 179 9.77 13.50 39.39
CA ASP A 179 9.24 14.73 39.98
C ASP A 179 10.30 15.50 40.78
N GLY A 180 11.59 15.21 40.59
CA GLY A 180 12.69 15.85 41.33
C GLY A 180 12.82 17.37 41.13
N ASP A 181 12.13 17.96 40.14
CA ASP A 181 12.00 19.41 40.00
C ASP A 181 11.00 20.01 41.01
N THR A 182 9.90 19.30 41.27
CA THR A 182 8.78 19.74 42.10
C THR A 182 8.00 18.52 42.57
N GLU A 183 8.13 18.20 43.86
CA GLU A 183 7.47 17.06 44.52
C GLU A 183 5.98 16.95 44.14
N GLY A 184 5.57 15.77 43.67
CA GLY A 184 4.21 15.48 43.21
C GLY A 184 3.89 15.95 41.79
N GLU A 185 4.79 16.66 41.10
CA GLU A 185 4.64 17.07 39.69
C GLU A 185 5.57 16.26 38.77
N PHE A 186 5.19 15.02 38.50
CA PHE A 186 5.94 14.14 37.59
C PHE A 186 5.98 14.65 36.15
N LYS A 187 7.20 14.66 35.59
CA LYS A 187 7.50 15.01 34.20
C LYS A 187 8.34 13.95 33.53
N TRP A 188 8.13 13.81 32.24
CA TRP A 188 8.96 12.98 31.38
C TRP A 188 10.29 13.66 31.08
N VAL A 189 11.29 12.87 30.66
CA VAL A 189 12.62 13.36 30.25
C VAL A 189 12.59 14.36 29.09
N ASP A 190 11.52 14.40 28.30
CA ASP A 190 11.27 15.40 27.25
C ASP A 190 10.60 16.69 27.76
N GLY A 191 10.31 16.76 29.07
CA GLY A 191 9.67 17.88 29.74
C GLY A 191 8.14 17.85 29.70
N ALA A 192 7.51 16.87 29.05
CA ALA A 192 6.07 16.76 29.02
C ALA A 192 5.53 16.37 30.42
N PRO A 193 4.39 16.95 30.87
CA PRO A 193 3.77 16.55 32.12
C PRO A 193 3.17 15.14 32.01
N LEU A 194 3.07 14.45 33.14
CA LEU A 194 2.41 13.14 33.21
C LEU A 194 0.90 13.26 32.93
N THR A 195 0.43 12.66 31.83
CA THR A 195 -1.01 12.62 31.49
C THR A 195 -1.68 11.27 31.74
N THR A 196 -0.91 10.19 31.60
CA THR A 196 -1.36 8.80 31.74
C THR A 196 -0.40 8.10 32.68
N ALA A 197 -0.92 7.39 33.68
CA ALA A 197 -0.10 6.78 34.70
C ALA A 197 -0.46 5.31 34.90
N PHE A 198 0.57 4.51 35.21
CA PHE A 198 0.44 3.07 35.42
C PHE A 198 1.05 2.64 36.76
N TRP A 199 0.83 3.47 37.79
CA TRP A 199 1.25 3.24 39.16
C TRP A 199 0.67 1.94 39.74
N TRP A 200 1.53 1.18 40.41
CA TRP A 200 1.11 0.10 41.28
C TRP A 200 0.33 0.66 42.48
N GLY A 201 -0.48 -0.19 43.13
CA GLY A 201 -1.38 0.25 44.20
C GLY A 201 -0.67 1.04 45.30
N ARG A 202 -1.19 2.24 45.59
CA ARG A 202 -0.63 3.21 46.57
C ARG A 202 0.73 3.79 46.17
N GLN A 203 1.06 3.84 44.88
CA GLN A 203 2.16 4.63 44.34
C GLN A 203 1.60 5.83 43.54
N PRO A 204 2.36 6.91 43.39
CA PRO A 204 3.61 7.19 44.11
C PRO A 204 3.33 7.44 45.60
N ASN A 205 4.26 7.12 46.50
CA ASN A 205 4.06 7.32 47.96
C ASN A 205 5.14 8.15 48.65
N ASP A 206 6.16 8.58 47.92
CA ASP A 206 7.26 9.38 48.42
C ASP A 206 7.81 8.83 49.75
N LEU A 207 8.20 7.54 49.75
CA LEU A 207 8.57 6.87 50.99
C LEU A 207 9.86 7.47 51.57
N GLY A 208 9.66 8.31 52.59
CA GLY A 208 10.75 8.97 53.28
C GLY A 208 11.10 10.36 52.76
N GLY A 209 10.33 10.92 51.82
CA GLY A 209 10.56 12.28 51.33
C GLY A 209 11.70 12.39 50.32
N SER A 210 11.93 11.35 49.52
CA SER A 210 13.11 11.25 48.64
C SER A 210 12.95 10.26 47.48
N GLU A 211 11.73 9.89 47.09
CA GLU A 211 11.49 8.92 46.01
C GLU A 211 11.17 9.60 44.68
N ASP A 212 12.10 10.39 44.15
CA ASP A 212 11.75 11.31 43.06
C ASP A 212 11.81 10.70 41.63
N CYS A 213 12.06 9.40 41.50
CA CYS A 213 12.31 8.73 40.22
C CYS A 213 11.47 7.47 40.05
N ALA A 214 10.90 7.27 38.85
CA ALA A 214 10.00 6.13 38.62
C ALA A 214 10.68 4.93 37.97
N ILE A 215 10.30 3.75 38.42
CA ILE A 215 10.58 2.46 37.77
C ILE A 215 9.29 1.84 37.22
N THR A 216 9.44 0.92 36.26
CA THR A 216 8.41 -0.07 35.88
C THR A 216 8.84 -1.48 36.32
N GLY A 217 7.93 -2.46 36.24
CA GLY A 217 8.22 -3.85 36.61
C GLY A 217 8.39 -4.04 38.12
N PHE A 218 7.72 -3.22 38.93
CA PHE A 218 7.82 -3.26 40.38
C PHE A 218 7.56 -4.66 40.93
N ARG A 219 8.43 -5.15 41.81
CA ARG A 219 8.43 -6.55 42.27
C ARG A 219 7.13 -7.02 42.96
N PHE A 220 6.30 -6.09 43.43
CA PHE A 220 5.02 -6.39 44.08
C PHE A 220 3.81 -6.22 43.15
N ALA A 221 4.04 -5.84 41.89
CA ALA A 221 2.99 -5.77 40.89
C ALA A 221 2.48 -7.18 40.55
N ASP A 222 1.15 -7.33 40.57
CA ASP A 222 0.40 -8.53 40.21
C ASP A 222 -0.32 -8.39 38.85
N SER A 223 -0.11 -7.24 38.19
CA SER A 223 -0.68 -6.87 36.91
C SER A 223 0.42 -6.51 35.91
N ASN A 224 0.20 -6.75 34.63
CA ASN A 224 1.08 -6.26 33.57
C ASN A 224 0.83 -4.79 33.22
N MET A 225 -0.23 -4.18 33.73
CA MET A 225 -0.54 -2.78 33.48
C MET A 225 -0.03 -1.90 34.59
N LEU A 226 -0.41 -2.17 35.84
CA LEU A 226 -0.10 -1.31 36.99
C LEU A 226 1.21 -1.76 37.66
N THR A 227 2.34 -1.31 37.11
CA THR A 227 3.67 -1.82 37.46
C THR A 227 4.64 -0.75 37.92
N TRP A 228 4.23 0.53 37.95
CA TRP A 228 5.16 1.61 38.29
C TRP A 228 5.26 1.85 39.79
N ALA A 229 6.42 2.30 40.22
CA ALA A 229 6.71 2.72 41.58
C ALA A 229 7.70 3.87 41.55
N ASP A 230 7.51 4.83 42.45
CA ASP A 230 8.49 5.86 42.75
C ASP A 230 9.52 5.29 43.73
N VAL A 231 10.79 5.62 43.53
CA VAL A 231 11.91 5.09 44.33
C VAL A 231 13.03 6.14 44.38
N PRO A 232 13.98 6.03 45.33
CA PRO A 232 15.10 6.97 45.38
C PRO A 232 15.93 6.87 44.10
N CYS A 233 16.26 8.02 43.51
CA CYS A 233 16.95 8.11 42.23
C CYS A 233 18.34 7.45 42.21
N ASP A 234 18.97 7.24 43.38
CA ASP A 234 20.26 6.56 43.54
C ASP A 234 20.15 5.02 43.57
N ARG A 235 18.92 4.48 43.62
CA ARG A 235 18.65 3.05 43.54
C ARG A 235 19.29 2.49 42.27
N ARG A 236 19.88 1.30 42.38
CA ARG A 236 20.53 0.65 41.23
C ARG A 236 19.63 -0.41 40.62
N VAL A 237 19.05 -0.08 39.46
CA VAL A 237 18.27 -0.98 38.60
C VAL A 237 18.71 -0.82 37.14
N VAL A 238 18.24 -1.70 36.26
CA VAL A 238 18.52 -1.58 34.82
C VAL A 238 17.67 -0.45 34.22
N GLU A 239 17.89 -0.09 32.96
CA GLU A 239 17.16 0.97 32.29
C GLU A 239 16.60 0.54 30.94
N ILE A 240 15.47 1.11 30.57
CA ILE A 240 14.90 0.97 29.23
C ILE A 240 15.12 2.28 28.49
N CYS A 241 15.92 2.22 27.43
CA CYS A 241 16.09 3.33 26.50
C CYS A 241 15.07 3.25 25.37
N GLU A 242 14.59 4.40 24.92
CA GLU A 242 13.72 4.55 23.76
C GLU A 242 14.35 5.51 22.73
N LEU A 243 14.43 5.03 21.49
CA LEU A 243 14.73 5.82 20.32
C LEU A 243 13.42 6.06 19.55
N LYS A 244 12.90 7.30 19.60
CA LYS A 244 11.71 7.68 18.84
C LYS A 244 12.01 7.74 17.35
N ILE A 245 11.26 6.99 16.56
CA ILE A 245 11.37 6.99 15.09
C ILE A 245 10.36 7.93 14.44
N PHE A 246 9.17 8.07 15.03
CA PHE A 246 8.10 8.91 14.53
C PHE A 246 7.74 9.95 15.58
N ASN A 247 7.76 11.22 15.18
CA ASN A 247 7.40 12.38 15.98
C ASN A 247 6.00 12.88 15.59
#